data_AF-A0A952MX03-F1
#
_entry.id   AF-A0A952MX03-F1
#
_cell.length_a   1.000
_cell.length_b   1.000
_cell.length_c   1.000
_cell.angle_alpha   90.00
_cell.angle_beta   90.00
_cell.angle_gamma   90.00
#
_symmetry.space_group_name_H-M   'P 1'
#
loop_
_entity.id
_entity.type
_entity.pdbx_description
1 polymer ?
#
loop_
_entity_poly.entity_id
_entity_poly.type
_entity_poly.pdbx_seq_one_letter_code
_entity_poly.pdbx_strand_id
1 'polypeptide(L)'
;MALVNGLYKIKFNRRYHLMRVGVQNGKKMFKLDHGPWEPIEKLHGTEDALELLCQVDERTVHRDVKEPRLTISWQDSEQREFRMTVRDTWALRNILHEFPFLQEPFSYLPRKK
;
A
#
# COMPACT_ATOMS: atom_id res chain seq x y z
N MET A 1 -21.77 -14.56 -3.86
CA MET A 1 -22.28 -13.17 -3.71
C MET A 1 -21.84 -12.36 -4.92
N ALA A 2 -22.72 -11.58 -5.56
CA ALA A 2 -22.32 -10.72 -6.66
C ALA A 2 -21.67 -9.44 -6.11
N LEU A 3 -20.36 -9.26 -6.36
CA LEU A 3 -19.68 -8.01 -6.02
C LEU A 3 -20.26 -6.86 -6.86
N VAL A 4 -20.63 -5.77 -6.19
CA VAL A 4 -21.09 -4.52 -6.80
C VAL A 4 -19.94 -3.53 -6.86
N ASN A 5 -20.13 -2.40 -7.55
CA ASN A 5 -19.11 -1.36 -7.59
C ASN A 5 -18.89 -0.79 -6.19
N GLY A 6 -17.65 -0.74 -5.73
CA GLY A 6 -17.33 -0.29 -4.38
C GLY A 6 -15.95 -0.72 -3.89
N LEU A 7 -15.65 -0.36 -2.65
CA LEU A 7 -14.43 -0.73 -1.96
C LEU A 7 -14.73 -1.80 -0.91
N TYR A 8 -13.86 -2.79 -0.78
CA TYR A 8 -14.05 -3.93 0.09
C TYR A 8 -12.79 -4.20 0.89
N LYS A 9 -12.94 -4.58 2.15
CA LYS A 9 -11.87 -5.17 2.94
C LYS A 9 -11.93 -6.68 2.73
N ILE A 10 -10.83 -7.25 2.28
CA ILE A 10 -10.71 -8.69 2.07
C ILE A 10 -9.53 -9.24 2.89
N LYS A 11 -9.54 -10.55 3.12
CA LYS A 11 -8.37 -11.29 3.54
C LYS A 11 -7.93 -12.16 2.37
N PHE A 12 -6.72 -11.92 1.88
CA PHE A 12 -6.14 -12.66 0.77
C PHE A 12 -4.75 -13.14 1.19
N ASN A 13 -4.43 -14.43 0.98
CA ASN A 13 -3.17 -15.02 1.43
C ASN A 13 -2.83 -14.73 2.91
N ARG A 14 -3.84 -14.83 3.79
CA ARG A 14 -3.75 -14.54 5.24
C ARG A 14 -3.43 -13.09 5.62
N ARG A 15 -3.41 -12.15 4.66
CA ARG A 15 -3.18 -10.71 4.89
C ARG A 15 -4.44 -9.90 4.57
N TYR A 16 -4.57 -8.74 5.20
CA TYR A 16 -5.67 -7.81 4.91
C TYR A 16 -5.32 -6.94 3.70
N HIS A 17 -6.27 -6.81 2.78
CA HIS A 17 -6.15 -6.00 1.57
C HIS A 17 -7.41 -5.16 1.36
N LEU A 18 -7.25 -4.04 0.65
CA LEU A 18 -8.37 -3.29 0.11
C LEU A 18 -8.58 -3.70 -1.35
N MET A 19 -9.79 -4.11 -1.69
CA MET A 19 -10.20 -4.46 -3.04
C MET A 19 -11.20 -3.44 -3.56
N ARG A 20 -10.85 -2.72 -4.63
CA ARG A 20 -11.80 -1.86 -5.34
C ARG A 20 -12.40 -2.64 -6.50
N VAL A 21 -13.73 -2.63 -6.62
CA VAL A 21 -14.49 -3.22 -7.73
C VAL A 21 -15.15 -2.10 -8.50
N GLY A 22 -15.07 -2.15 -9.83
CA GLY A 22 -15.65 -1.14 -10.71
C GLY A 22 -15.93 -1.68 -12.11
N VAL A 23 -16.46 -0.83 -12.98
CA VAL A 23 -16.69 -1.14 -14.40
C VAL A 23 -15.73 -0.32 -15.25
N GLN A 24 -14.97 -0.98 -16.11
CA GLN A 24 -14.13 -0.35 -17.13
C GLN A 24 -14.45 -0.95 -18.50
N ASN A 25 -14.69 -0.11 -19.51
CA ASN A 25 -15.04 -0.55 -20.86
C ASN A 25 -16.18 -1.59 -20.90
N GLY A 26 -17.20 -1.41 -20.04
CA GLY A 26 -18.33 -2.33 -19.92
C GLY A 26 -18.04 -3.65 -19.19
N LYS A 27 -16.80 -3.89 -18.74
CA LYS A 27 -16.40 -5.10 -18.01
C LYS A 27 -16.24 -4.81 -16.52
N LYS A 28 -16.66 -5.76 -15.68
CA LYS A 28 -16.39 -5.71 -14.23
C LYS A 28 -14.92 -6.03 -13.98
N MET A 29 -14.24 -5.12 -13.29
CA MET A 29 -12.83 -5.19 -12.97
C MET A 29 -12.66 -5.03 -11.46
N PHE A 30 -11.57 -5.56 -10.92
CA PHE A 30 -11.13 -5.31 -9.56
C PHE A 30 -9.68 -4.85 -9.52
N LYS A 31 -9.27 -4.25 -8.41
CA LYS A 31 -7.89 -3.91 -8.10
C LYS A 31 -7.64 -4.18 -6.62
N LEU A 32 -6.52 -4.83 -6.30
CA LEU A 32 -6.04 -5.01 -4.92
C LEU A 32 -5.02 -3.93 -4.57
N ASP A 33 -5.22 -3.24 -3.44
CA ASP A 33 -4.40 -2.16 -2.92
C ASP A 33 -3.98 -1.16 -4.03
N HIS A 34 -2.68 -1.10 -4.35
CA HIS A 34 -2.11 -0.26 -5.38
C HIS A 34 -1.85 -0.98 -6.72
N GLY A 35 -2.24 -2.25 -6.85
CA GLY A 35 -2.02 -3.11 -8.02
C GLY A 35 -2.72 -2.66 -9.32
N PRO A 36 -2.56 -3.41 -10.41
CA PRO A 36 -3.28 -3.15 -11.66
C PRO A 36 -4.77 -3.46 -11.53
N TRP A 37 -5.57 -2.96 -12.48
CA TRP A 37 -6.94 -3.42 -12.66
C TRP A 37 -6.93 -4.76 -13.39
N GLU A 38 -7.69 -5.72 -12.86
CA GLU A 38 -7.79 -7.07 -13.38
C GLU A 38 -9.26 -7.47 -13.58
N PRO A 39 -9.56 -8.37 -14.53
CA PRO A 39 -10.92 -8.86 -14.75
C PRO A 39 -11.44 -9.63 -13.53
N ILE A 40 -12.70 -9.39 -13.14
CA ILE A 40 -13.29 -10.00 -11.93
C ILE A 40 -13.31 -11.53 -11.97
N GLU A 41 -13.26 -12.10 -13.18
CA GLU A 41 -13.18 -13.54 -13.44
C GLU A 41 -11.92 -14.18 -12.82
N LYS A 42 -10.83 -13.41 -12.63
CA LYS A 42 -9.62 -13.92 -11.96
C LYS A 42 -9.83 -14.18 -10.47
N LEU A 43 -10.82 -13.56 -9.83
CA LEU A 43 -11.17 -13.82 -8.43
C LEU A 43 -11.72 -15.24 -8.23
N HIS A 44 -12.44 -15.77 -9.22
CA HIS A 44 -13.03 -17.11 -9.15
C HIS A 44 -11.97 -18.22 -9.13
N GLY A 45 -10.78 -17.97 -9.66
CA GLY A 45 -9.64 -18.90 -9.57
C GLY A 45 -8.90 -18.86 -8.23
N THR A 46 -9.30 -17.99 -7.29
CA THR A 46 -8.62 -17.72 -6.01
C THR A 46 -9.53 -17.89 -4.79
N GLU A 47 -10.69 -18.53 -4.96
CA GLU A 47 -11.74 -18.66 -3.93
C GLU A 47 -11.25 -19.28 -2.61
N ASP A 48 -10.30 -20.22 -2.64
CA ASP A 48 -9.73 -20.82 -1.42
C ASP A 48 -8.84 -19.85 -0.61
N ALA A 49 -8.35 -18.79 -1.25
CA ALA A 49 -7.43 -17.83 -0.63
C ALA A 49 -8.10 -16.49 -0.28
N LEU A 50 -9.31 -16.23 -0.77
CA LEU A 50 -9.98 -14.94 -0.70
C LEU A 50 -11.23 -15.00 0.19
N GLU A 51 -11.16 -14.31 1.32
CA GLU A 51 -12.27 -14.12 2.25
C GLU A 51 -12.75 -12.65 2.17
N LEU A 52 -13.98 -12.44 1.72
CA LEU A 52 -14.62 -11.13 1.73
C LEU A 52 -15.08 -10.81 3.16
N LEU A 53 -14.52 -9.76 3.77
CA LEU A 53 -14.85 -9.41 5.16
C LEU A 53 -16.01 -8.43 5.23
N CYS A 54 -15.89 -7.29 4.54
CA CYS A 54 -16.94 -6.28 4.49
C CYS A 54 -16.76 -5.32 3.31
N GLN A 55 -17.85 -4.67 2.90
CA GLN A 55 -17.79 -3.49 2.07
C GLN A 55 -17.40 -2.28 2.93
N VAL A 56 -16.51 -1.44 2.43
CA VAL A 56 -16.08 -0.22 3.10
C VAL A 56 -16.61 0.98 2.33
N ASP A 57 -17.13 1.96 3.06
CA ASP A 57 -17.46 3.24 2.44
C ASP A 57 -16.14 3.94 2.06
N GLU A 58 -16.01 4.28 0.79
CA GLU A 58 -14.82 4.95 0.25
C GLU A 58 -14.60 6.29 0.96
N ARG A 59 -15.66 6.93 1.46
CA ARG A 59 -15.59 8.15 2.26
C ARG A 59 -15.05 7.91 3.68
N THR A 60 -15.19 6.71 4.23
CA THR A 60 -14.69 6.36 5.56
C THR A 60 -13.30 5.72 5.53
N VAL A 61 -12.88 5.06 4.44
CA VAL A 61 -11.47 4.60 4.27
C VAL A 61 -10.49 5.76 4.34
N HIS A 62 -10.89 6.93 3.82
CA HIS A 62 -10.09 8.14 3.93
C HIS A 62 -10.12 8.78 5.34
N ARG A 63 -11.01 8.36 6.26
CA ARG A 63 -11.24 9.07 7.53
C ARG A 63 -10.35 8.66 8.70
N ASP A 64 -9.69 7.51 8.68
CA ASP A 64 -8.98 7.03 9.88
C ASP A 64 -7.44 6.95 9.77
N VAL A 65 -6.86 7.59 8.77
CA VAL A 65 -5.43 7.93 8.79
C VAL A 65 -5.27 9.42 8.46
N LYS A 66 -5.65 10.26 9.41
CA LYS A 66 -5.32 11.69 9.36
C LYS A 66 -3.81 11.82 9.47
N GLU A 67 -3.15 12.05 8.33
CA GLU A 67 -1.71 12.33 8.22
C GLU A 67 -0.80 11.15 8.62
N PRO A 68 -0.70 10.10 7.79
CA PRO A 68 0.28 9.04 8.03
C PRO A 68 1.68 9.66 8.11
N ARG A 69 2.34 9.52 9.26
CA ARG A 69 3.75 9.87 9.41
C ARG A 69 4.59 8.62 9.21
N LEU A 70 5.68 8.74 8.47
CA LEU A 70 6.70 7.71 8.38
C LEU A 70 7.77 8.02 9.42
N THR A 71 7.96 7.13 10.38
CA THR A 71 9.09 7.22 11.32
C THR A 71 10.13 6.19 10.93
N ILE A 72 11.37 6.64 10.80
CA ILE A 72 12.53 5.82 10.49
C ILE A 72 13.53 5.99 11.62
N SER A 73 14.01 4.86 12.14
CA SER A 73 15.05 4.82 13.16
C SER A 73 16.19 3.94 12.70
N TRP A 74 17.42 4.37 12.95
CA TRP A 74 18.62 3.58 12.68
C TRP A 74 19.71 3.91 13.71
N GLN A 75 20.74 3.07 13.76
CA GLN A 75 21.95 3.31 14.54
C GLN A 75 23.14 3.43 13.60
N ASP A 76 24.07 4.33 13.91
CA ASP A 76 25.35 4.39 13.22
C ASP A 76 26.34 3.34 13.75
N SER A 77 27.55 3.32 13.21
CA SER A 77 28.63 2.42 13.64
C SER A 77 29.11 2.66 15.07
N GLU A 78 28.77 3.80 15.67
CA GLU A 78 29.07 4.16 17.06
C GLU A 78 27.88 3.93 18.00
N GLN A 79 26.85 3.22 17.52
CA GLN A 79 25.59 2.95 18.24
C GLN A 79 24.78 4.20 18.64
N ARG A 80 24.99 5.33 17.98
CA ARG A 80 24.16 6.51 18.20
C ARG A 80 22.83 6.32 17.51
N GLU A 81 21.74 6.52 18.26
CA GLU A 81 20.39 6.38 17.74
C GLU A 81 19.96 7.65 16.99
N PHE A 82 19.47 7.46 15.77
CA PHE A 82 18.84 8.50 14.97
C PHE A 82 17.38 8.15 14.74
N ARG A 83 16.52 9.18 14.83
CA ARG A 83 15.09 9.05 14.59
C ARG A 83 14.59 10.22 13.75
N MET A 84 13.96 9.90 12.64
CA MET A 84 13.39 10.88 11.72
C MET A 84 11.92 10.58 11.48
N THR A 85 11.06 11.60 11.55
CA THR A 85 9.63 11.47 11.25
C THR A 85 9.27 12.41 10.11
N VAL A 86 8.69 11.86 9.04
CA VAL A 86 8.34 12.60 7.82
C VAL A 86 6.89 12.41 7.45
N ARG A 87 6.36 13.36 6.69
CA ARG A 87 4.93 13.39 6.32
C ARG A 87 4.51 12.35 5.28
N ASP A 88 5.42 11.93 4.42
CA ASP A 88 5.15 11.03 3.30
C ASP A 88 6.47 10.54 2.68
N THR A 89 6.35 9.61 1.72
CA THR A 89 7.50 9.04 1.00
C THR A 89 8.20 10.03 0.08
N TRP A 90 7.53 11.11 -0.34
CA TRP A 90 8.13 12.15 -1.18
C TRP A 90 9.09 13.03 -0.37
N ALA A 91 8.66 13.45 0.82
CA ALA A 91 9.49 14.17 1.78
C ALA A 91 10.70 13.31 2.20
N LEU A 92 10.49 12.02 2.44
CA LEU A 92 11.58 11.08 2.70
C LEU A 92 12.60 11.06 1.56
N ARG A 93 12.12 10.90 0.32
CA ARG A 93 12.99 10.85 -0.86
C ARG A 93 13.84 12.12 -1.01
N ASN A 94 13.24 13.29 -0.81
CA ASN A 94 13.97 14.55 -0.91
C ASN A 94 15.07 14.66 0.14
N ILE A 95 14.78 14.28 1.39
CA ILE A 95 15.78 14.27 2.46
C ILE A 95 16.91 13.30 2.13
N LEU A 96 16.60 12.08 1.69
CA LEU A 96 17.64 11.11 1.29
C LEU A 96 18.47 11.60 0.11
N HIS A 97 17.89 12.37 -0.82
CA HIS A 97 18.61 12.96 -1.94
C HIS A 97 19.54 14.09 -1.51
N GLU A 98 19.09 14.95 -0.59
CA GLU A 98 19.87 16.07 -0.05
C GLU A 98 20.99 15.60 0.89
N PHE A 99 20.77 14.51 1.63
CA PHE A 99 21.71 13.93 2.58
C PHE A 99 22.03 12.47 2.24
N PRO A 100 22.92 12.21 1.25
CA PRO A 100 23.21 10.84 0.79
C PRO A 100 23.74 9.90 1.87
N PHE A 101 24.44 10.40 2.89
CA PHE A 101 24.94 9.59 4.00
C PHE A 101 23.79 8.91 4.78
N LEU A 102 22.59 9.50 4.78
CA LEU A 102 21.40 8.88 5.38
C LEU A 102 20.91 7.67 4.58
N GLN A 103 21.42 7.42 3.38
CA GLN A 103 21.08 6.23 2.58
C GLN A 103 21.89 5.01 2.97
N GLU A 104 23.07 5.19 3.58
CA GLU A 104 23.97 4.09 3.95
C GLU A 104 23.29 3.02 4.83
N PRO A 105 22.50 3.38 5.87
CA PRO A 105 21.81 2.39 6.69
C PRO A 105 20.75 1.58 5.92
N PHE A 106 20.27 2.10 4.78
CA PHE A 106 19.17 1.49 4.01
C PHE A 106 19.66 0.66 2.82
N SER A 107 20.98 0.52 2.61
CA SER A 107 21.56 -0.22 1.47
C SER A 107 20.87 0.16 0.16
N TYR A 108 20.60 1.45 -0.06
CA TYR A 108 19.81 1.93 -1.20
C TYR A 108 20.60 1.69 -2.49
N LEU A 109 20.45 0.51 -3.10
CA LEU A 109 21.00 0.20 -4.40
C LEU A 109 20.26 1.09 -5.41
N PRO A 110 20.92 2.11 -6.02
CA PRO A 110 20.25 2.90 -7.03
C PRO A 110 19.83 1.96 -8.16
N ARG A 111 18.53 1.96 -8.51
CA ARG A 111 18.06 1.27 -9.72
C ARG A 111 18.80 1.89 -10.90
N LYS A 112 19.70 1.10 -11.51
CA LYS A 112 20.34 1.46 -12.78
C LYS A 112 19.23 1.75 -13.79
N LYS A 113 19.32 2.92 -14.44
CA LYS A 113 18.49 3.30 -15.58
C LYS A 113 18.82 2.43 -16.78
#